data_AF-A0A9D6NRX4-F1
#
_entry.id   AF-A0A9D6NRX4-F1
#
_cell.length_a   1.000
_cell.length_b   1.000
_cell.length_c   1.000
_cell.angle_alpha   90.00
_cell.angle_beta   90.00
_cell.angle_gamma   90.00
#
_symmetry.space_group_name_H-M   'P 1'
#
loop_
_entity.id
_entity.type
_entity.pdbx_description
1 polymer ?
#
loop_
_entity_poly.entity_id
_entity_poly.type
_entity_poly.pdbx_seq_one_letter_code
_entity_poly.pdbx_strand_id
1 'polypeptide(L)'
;MADLLPTVQRTIATHSLAAPGAPLVAAVSGGPDSTCLLDVLHRLGFTLTVAHLDHGLRPQSASDRQFVEELARRYHLPVYAERADVAAIARQRKRGLEETARAVRYSFLSRLAKQVGAQAIALGHTKSDQAETVLLWLVRGAGSRGLSGMPYRRGHLIRPLLDVSRADVLQHLSERGLEYRLDASNADITLRRNRIRHQLLPLLAELNPDIEEALCRSAELRRAEWEYLDHLARHWLQRHQTPQGVEVARLAAQPQALQRLVLLQMLEDSSLEADFQAVERLRSALERSPARVTLGKEHLGRVAGGYVQIISPPLIPQNDEQLAQTLPPQVDLERARAFAPLVYRRRRRGDRIKLRAGTRKLSDVLIDAKVPREERDQLRVLASGSQVLWVEGVAVDVRVAAGAVEDDARHWMYQALAEARQALQEGEVPVGAVVVRQGRIIGRGHNRREAGDPTAHAEVLALQEAAQNIGSWRLEDCTLYVTLEPCTMCYGALVQARISQVVYGASDPKAGALGGLVDLREVPYPHQVAVRGGVLAKECGKMLSDLFRRRRNPV
;
A
#
# COMPACT_ATOMS: atom_id res chain seq x y z
N MET A 1 38.17 -30.27 -12.29
CA MET A 1 37.01 -30.72 -11.49
C MET A 1 36.49 -29.49 -10.77
N ALA A 2 35.30 -29.00 -11.13
CA ALA A 2 34.84 -27.69 -10.71
C ALA A 2 34.13 -27.80 -9.36
N ASP A 3 34.71 -27.19 -8.32
CA ASP A 3 33.99 -26.91 -7.08
C ASP A 3 32.77 -26.04 -7.43
N LEU A 4 31.58 -26.45 -6.97
CA LEU A 4 30.31 -25.76 -7.24
C LEU A 4 30.22 -24.43 -6.47
N LEU A 5 30.97 -24.30 -5.36
CA LEU A 5 30.99 -23.11 -4.51
C LEU A 5 31.42 -21.84 -5.28
N PRO A 6 32.56 -21.81 -6.02
CA PRO A 6 32.95 -20.68 -6.84
C PRO A 6 31.86 -20.21 -7.81
N THR A 7 31.13 -21.13 -8.44
CA THR A 7 30.05 -20.80 -9.37
C THR A 7 28.91 -20.11 -8.63
N VAL A 8 28.43 -20.69 -7.53
CA VAL A 8 27.32 -20.11 -6.76
C VAL A 8 27.72 -18.78 -6.09
N GLN A 9 28.95 -18.67 -5.61
CA GLN A 9 29.50 -17.42 -5.07
C GLN A 9 29.53 -16.32 -6.14
N ARG A 10 29.96 -16.64 -7.37
CA ARG A 10 29.92 -15.72 -8.51
C ARG A 10 28.48 -15.32 -8.84
N THR A 11 27.55 -16.26 -8.93
CA THR A 11 26.13 -15.97 -9.19
C THR A 11 25.53 -15.03 -8.13
N ILE A 12 25.82 -15.28 -6.85
CA ILE A 12 25.36 -14.41 -5.75
C ILE A 12 25.93 -12.99 -5.89
N ALA A 13 27.22 -12.87 -6.20
CA ALA A 13 27.89 -11.58 -6.36
C ALA A 13 27.39 -10.80 -7.59
N THR A 14 27.42 -11.42 -8.78
CA THR A 14 27.01 -10.81 -10.06
C THR A 14 25.59 -10.27 -10.01
N HIS A 15 24.67 -11.00 -9.37
CA HIS A 15 23.25 -10.62 -9.30
C HIS A 15 22.87 -9.96 -7.97
N SER A 16 23.84 -9.63 -7.11
CA SER A 16 23.62 -9.01 -5.80
C SER A 16 22.53 -9.69 -4.98
N LEU A 17 22.52 -11.03 -4.96
CA LEU A 17 21.42 -11.82 -4.41
C LEU A 17 21.31 -11.70 -2.89
N ALA A 18 22.45 -11.76 -2.21
CA ALA A 18 22.54 -11.64 -0.76
C ALA A 18 23.91 -11.08 -0.36
N ALA A 19 23.95 -10.33 0.75
CA ALA A 19 25.21 -9.89 1.34
C ALA A 19 25.88 -11.07 2.08
N PRO A 20 27.22 -11.20 2.06
CA PRO A 20 27.91 -12.25 2.80
C PRO A 20 27.50 -12.27 4.28
N GLY A 21 27.21 -13.45 4.82
CA GLY A 21 26.78 -13.63 6.21
C GLY A 21 25.34 -13.21 6.52
N ALA A 22 24.60 -12.64 5.55
CA ALA A 22 23.22 -12.20 5.76
C ALA A 22 22.29 -13.35 6.17
N PRO A 23 21.26 -13.09 6.99
CA PRO A 23 20.25 -14.09 7.33
C PRO A 23 19.41 -14.44 6.12
N LEU A 24 19.36 -15.73 5.77
CA LEU A 24 18.57 -16.26 4.65
C LEU A 24 17.64 -17.37 5.11
N VAL A 25 16.47 -17.44 4.48
CA VAL A 25 15.59 -18.61 4.57
C VAL A 25 15.89 -19.54 3.40
N ALA A 26 16.32 -20.78 3.67
CA ALA A 26 16.52 -21.80 2.64
C ALA A 26 15.26 -22.67 2.52
N ALA A 27 14.60 -22.63 1.36
CA ALA A 27 13.41 -23.45 1.10
C ALA A 27 13.80 -24.88 0.71
N VAL A 28 13.69 -25.83 1.63
CA VAL A 28 14.15 -27.21 1.48
C VAL A 28 12.97 -28.17 1.34
N SER A 29 12.83 -28.79 0.18
CA SER A 29 11.79 -29.82 -0.06
C SER A 29 12.27 -31.23 0.24
N GLY A 30 13.57 -31.43 0.44
CA GLY A 30 14.19 -32.75 0.61
C GLY A 30 14.68 -33.37 -0.71
N GLY A 31 14.39 -32.74 -1.84
CA GLY A 31 14.91 -33.12 -3.15
C GLY A 31 16.36 -32.69 -3.37
N PRO A 32 17.05 -33.25 -4.40
CA PRO A 32 18.49 -33.07 -4.63
C PRO A 32 18.87 -31.58 -4.73
N ASP A 33 18.15 -30.81 -5.54
CA ASP A 33 18.45 -29.39 -5.77
C ASP A 33 18.35 -28.55 -4.48
N SER A 34 17.38 -28.88 -3.62
CA SER A 34 17.16 -28.17 -2.36
C SER A 34 18.15 -28.59 -1.25
N THR A 35 18.57 -29.85 -1.25
CA THR A 35 19.63 -30.37 -0.36
C THR A 35 20.97 -29.76 -0.73
N CYS A 36 21.29 -29.70 -2.03
CA CYS A 36 22.51 -29.06 -2.53
C CYS A 36 22.54 -27.56 -2.20
N LEU A 37 21.41 -26.85 -2.39
CA LEU A 37 21.28 -25.45 -2.01
C LEU A 37 21.65 -25.23 -0.53
N LEU A 38 21.13 -26.07 0.37
CA LEU A 38 21.40 -25.95 1.80
C LEU A 38 22.89 -26.14 2.12
N ASP A 39 23.51 -27.21 1.60
CA ASP A 39 24.94 -27.48 1.85
C ASP A 39 25.82 -26.35 1.33
N VAL A 40 25.56 -25.87 0.11
CA VAL A 40 26.37 -24.83 -0.53
C VAL A 40 26.25 -23.51 0.23
N LEU A 41 25.04 -23.06 0.55
CA LEU A 41 24.85 -21.81 1.29
C LEU A 41 25.46 -21.89 2.70
N HIS A 42 25.39 -23.06 3.35
CA HIS A 42 26.01 -23.26 4.66
C HIS A 42 27.53 -23.15 4.56
N ARG A 43 28.14 -23.80 3.56
CA ARG A 43 29.59 -23.74 3.32
C ARG A 43 30.09 -22.35 2.91
N LEU A 44 29.25 -21.54 2.27
CA LEU A 44 29.53 -20.14 1.96
C LEU A 44 29.39 -19.21 3.17
N GLY A 45 29.05 -19.73 4.36
CA GLY A 45 29.03 -18.99 5.62
C GLY A 45 27.80 -18.11 5.82
N PHE A 46 26.68 -18.39 5.14
CA PHE A 46 25.43 -17.67 5.37
C PHE A 46 24.77 -18.10 6.69
N THR A 47 24.08 -17.16 7.34
CA THR A 47 23.22 -17.48 8.48
C THR A 47 21.91 -18.03 7.94
N LEU A 48 21.63 -19.32 8.14
CA LEU A 48 20.50 -19.99 7.49
C LEU A 48 19.39 -20.36 8.47
N THR A 49 18.15 -20.22 8.00
CA THR A 49 16.97 -20.85 8.58
C THR A 49 16.34 -21.77 7.54
N VAL A 50 16.17 -23.05 7.88
CA VAL A 50 15.58 -24.06 7.00
C VAL A 50 14.06 -23.97 7.05
N ALA A 51 13.43 -23.91 5.89
CA ALA A 51 11.98 -23.85 5.74
C ALA A 51 11.46 -25.02 4.89
N HIS A 52 10.60 -25.83 5.49
CA HIS A 52 9.95 -26.96 4.84
C HIS A 52 8.43 -26.79 4.87
N LEU A 53 7.77 -27.03 3.73
CA LEU A 53 6.32 -27.08 3.65
C LEU A 53 5.90 -28.47 3.19
N ASP A 54 5.20 -29.18 4.07
CA ASP A 54 4.48 -30.40 3.72
C ASP A 54 3.13 -30.03 3.10
N HIS A 55 2.96 -30.33 1.81
CA HIS A 55 1.73 -30.06 1.06
C HIS A 55 0.56 -31.00 1.37
N GLY A 56 0.75 -32.01 2.22
CA GLY A 56 -0.28 -32.97 2.63
C GLY A 56 -0.83 -33.84 1.50
N LEU A 57 -0.16 -33.85 0.33
CA LEU A 57 -0.64 -34.52 -0.89
C LEU A 57 -0.31 -36.02 -0.91
N ARG A 58 0.56 -36.51 -0.02
CA ARG A 58 1.08 -37.88 -0.06
C ARG A 58 1.14 -38.51 1.33
N PRO A 59 0.99 -39.85 1.45
CA PRO A 59 1.21 -40.57 2.71
C PRO A 59 2.68 -40.47 3.21
N GLN A 60 3.64 -40.35 2.29
CA GLN A 60 5.09 -40.28 2.58
C GLN A 60 5.58 -38.87 2.94
N SER A 61 4.70 -37.87 3.02
CA SER A 61 5.13 -36.51 3.32
C SER A 61 5.71 -36.35 4.73
N ALA A 62 5.30 -37.21 5.66
CA ALA A 62 5.86 -37.29 7.00
C ALA A 62 7.33 -37.70 7.00
N SER A 63 7.75 -38.61 6.11
CA SER A 63 9.16 -39.00 5.98
C SER A 63 10.02 -37.94 5.29
N ASP A 64 9.45 -37.17 4.37
CA ASP A 64 10.14 -36.02 3.76
C ASP A 64 10.45 -34.95 4.82
N ARG A 65 9.48 -34.67 5.69
CA ARG A 65 9.67 -33.76 6.83
C ARG A 65 10.77 -34.23 7.78
N GLN A 66 10.73 -35.49 8.21
CA GLN A 66 11.74 -36.06 9.11
C GLN A 66 13.14 -35.94 8.51
N PHE A 67 13.29 -36.27 7.23
CA PHE A 67 14.55 -36.12 6.51
C PHE A 67 15.08 -34.68 6.52
N VAL A 68 14.23 -33.68 6.27
CA VAL A 68 14.67 -32.27 6.30
C VAL A 68 15.03 -31.80 7.71
N GLU A 69 14.31 -32.26 8.74
CA GLU A 69 14.65 -31.97 10.13
C GLU A 69 15.99 -32.58 10.53
N GLU A 70 16.29 -33.82 10.12
CA GLU A 70 17.58 -34.48 10.35
C GLU A 70 18.73 -33.78 9.61
N LEU A 71 18.49 -33.39 8.35
CA LEU A 71 19.45 -32.64 7.56
C LEU A 71 19.78 -31.28 8.22
N ALA A 72 18.77 -30.56 8.69
CA ALA A 72 18.98 -29.29 9.41
C ALA A 72 19.75 -29.48 10.71
N ARG A 73 19.46 -30.57 11.47
CA ARG A 73 20.22 -30.92 12.68
C ARG A 73 21.69 -31.22 12.39
N ARG A 74 22.00 -31.89 11.28
CA ARG A 74 23.38 -32.19 10.84
C ARG A 74 24.21 -30.91 10.62
N TYR A 75 23.58 -29.82 10.20
CA TYR A 75 24.23 -28.51 10.01
C TYR A 75 24.08 -27.56 11.20
N HIS A 76 23.45 -28.01 12.31
CA HIS A 76 23.12 -27.18 13.47
C HIS A 76 22.30 -25.93 13.11
N LEU A 77 21.35 -26.06 12.18
CA LEU A 77 20.51 -24.96 11.70
C LEU A 77 19.09 -25.00 12.26
N PRO A 78 18.45 -23.85 12.52
CA PRO A 78 17.04 -23.80 12.89
C PRO A 78 16.16 -24.27 11.72
N VAL A 79 15.14 -25.08 12.03
CA VAL A 79 14.19 -25.62 11.05
C VAL A 79 12.75 -25.26 11.42
N TYR A 80 12.01 -24.79 10.43
CA TYR A 80 10.58 -24.52 10.52
C TYR A 80 9.85 -25.37 9.48
N ALA A 81 9.01 -26.27 9.97
CA ALA A 81 8.20 -27.15 9.14
C ALA A 81 6.70 -26.88 9.37
N GLU A 82 5.97 -26.55 8.32
CA GLU A 82 4.51 -26.37 8.34
C GLU A 82 3.85 -27.44 7.47
N ARG A 83 2.63 -27.87 7.82
CA ARG A 83 1.81 -28.75 7.00
C ARG A 83 0.55 -28.01 6.55
N ALA A 84 0.22 -28.10 5.27
CA ALA A 84 -0.99 -27.51 4.70
C ALA A 84 -1.68 -28.51 3.76
N ASP A 85 -2.99 -28.71 3.91
CA ASP A 85 -3.78 -29.52 2.97
C ASP A 85 -4.09 -28.71 1.70
N VAL A 86 -3.18 -28.79 0.73
CA VAL A 86 -3.31 -28.05 -0.53
C VAL A 86 -4.53 -28.50 -1.34
N ALA A 87 -4.93 -29.76 -1.24
CA ALA A 87 -6.07 -30.30 -1.98
C ALA A 87 -7.41 -29.75 -1.45
N ALA A 88 -7.54 -29.60 -0.13
CA ALA A 88 -8.68 -28.93 0.48
C ALA A 88 -8.73 -27.44 0.09
N ILE A 89 -7.59 -26.74 0.16
CA ILE A 89 -7.48 -25.32 -0.19
C ILE A 89 -7.80 -25.08 -1.69
N ALA A 90 -7.31 -25.94 -2.58
CA ALA A 90 -7.56 -25.83 -4.02
C ALA A 90 -9.05 -26.01 -4.36
N ARG A 91 -9.72 -26.99 -3.72
CA ARG A 91 -11.17 -27.22 -3.86
C ARG A 91 -11.97 -26.02 -3.38
N GLN A 92 -11.63 -25.47 -2.22
CA GLN A 92 -12.31 -24.29 -1.68
C GLN A 92 -12.15 -23.05 -2.57
N ARG A 93 -10.94 -22.84 -3.14
CA ARG A 93 -10.62 -21.66 -3.96
C ARG A 93 -10.94 -21.82 -5.44
N LYS A 94 -11.42 -22.99 -5.87
CA LYS A 94 -11.67 -23.34 -7.29
C LYS A 94 -10.46 -23.04 -8.19
N ARG A 95 -9.25 -23.35 -7.71
CA ARG A 95 -7.98 -23.14 -8.45
C ARG A 95 -7.29 -24.46 -8.74
N GLY A 96 -6.35 -24.43 -9.70
CA GLY A 96 -5.49 -25.58 -9.99
C GLY A 96 -4.63 -25.97 -8.77
N LEU A 97 -4.37 -27.27 -8.64
CA LEU A 97 -3.62 -27.82 -7.50
C LEU A 97 -2.18 -27.27 -7.44
N GLU A 98 -1.47 -27.20 -8.58
CA GLU A 98 -0.09 -26.71 -8.67
C GLU A 98 0.02 -25.21 -8.33
N GLU A 99 -0.91 -24.40 -8.86
CA GLU A 99 -0.97 -22.96 -8.57
C GLU A 99 -1.22 -22.72 -7.07
N THR A 100 -2.14 -23.50 -6.48
CA THR A 100 -2.46 -23.43 -5.05
C THR A 100 -1.26 -23.86 -4.20
N ALA A 101 -0.59 -24.96 -4.54
CA ALA A 101 0.61 -25.43 -3.84
C ALA A 101 1.70 -24.34 -3.82
N ARG A 102 1.92 -23.70 -4.97
CA ARG A 102 2.90 -22.62 -5.13
C ARG A 102 2.53 -21.39 -4.32
N ALA A 103 1.25 -21.00 -4.30
CA ALA A 103 0.77 -19.86 -3.52
C ALA A 103 0.91 -20.08 -2.01
N VAL A 104 0.53 -21.27 -1.51
CA VAL A 104 0.69 -21.65 -0.09
C VAL A 104 2.17 -21.66 0.30
N ARG A 105 3.03 -22.25 -0.54
CA ARG A 105 4.49 -22.26 -0.33
C ARG A 105 5.06 -20.86 -0.19
N TYR A 106 4.75 -19.96 -1.12
CA TYR A 106 5.28 -18.59 -1.05
C TYR A 106 4.71 -17.78 0.10
N SER A 107 3.45 -18.01 0.50
CA SER A 107 2.87 -17.37 1.68
C SER A 107 3.59 -17.78 2.97
N PHE A 108 3.82 -19.09 3.15
CA PHE A 108 4.59 -19.63 4.26
C PHE A 108 6.01 -19.06 4.31
N LEU A 109 6.76 -19.14 3.19
CA LEU A 109 8.13 -18.66 3.12
C LEU A 109 8.24 -17.16 3.40
N SER A 110 7.30 -16.35 2.89
CA SER A 110 7.28 -14.90 3.11
C SER A 110 6.99 -14.54 4.56
N ARG A 111 6.07 -15.26 5.21
CA ARG A 111 5.74 -15.06 6.63
C ARG A 111 6.93 -15.42 7.51
N LEU A 112 7.59 -16.56 7.24
CA LEU A 112 8.78 -16.98 7.97
C LEU A 112 9.95 -16.00 7.80
N ALA A 113 10.22 -15.55 6.56
CA ALA A 113 11.30 -14.60 6.30
C ALA A 113 11.14 -13.30 7.08
N LYS A 114 9.91 -12.79 7.22
CA LYS A 114 9.61 -11.62 8.07
C LYS A 114 9.84 -11.91 9.54
N GLN A 115 9.40 -13.07 10.03
CA GLN A 115 9.54 -13.46 11.43
C GLN A 115 11.00 -13.55 11.87
N VAL A 116 11.88 -14.10 11.03
CA VAL A 116 13.30 -14.29 11.36
C VAL A 116 14.20 -13.14 10.88
N GLY A 117 13.62 -12.08 10.29
CA GLY A 117 14.38 -10.95 9.76
C GLY A 117 15.32 -11.31 8.62
N ALA A 118 14.97 -12.30 7.78
CA ALA A 118 15.80 -12.73 6.67
C ALA A 118 15.84 -11.69 5.54
N GLN A 119 17.02 -11.48 4.96
CA GLN A 119 17.22 -10.61 3.80
C GLN A 119 16.52 -11.16 2.56
N ALA A 120 16.57 -12.48 2.38
CA ALA A 120 16.02 -13.17 1.22
C ALA A 120 15.66 -14.64 1.51
N ILE A 121 14.88 -15.21 0.60
CA ILE A 121 14.45 -16.60 0.57
C ILE A 121 15.12 -17.29 -0.62
N ALA A 122 15.98 -18.25 -0.35
CA ALA A 122 16.68 -19.02 -1.37
C ALA A 122 15.86 -20.23 -1.85
N LEU A 123 15.76 -20.39 -3.17
CA LEU A 123 15.06 -21.48 -3.84
C LEU A 123 16.05 -22.31 -4.68
N GLY A 124 15.93 -23.64 -4.63
CA GLY A 124 16.81 -24.57 -5.33
C GLY A 124 16.42 -24.79 -6.80
N HIS A 125 16.24 -23.70 -7.56
CA HIS A 125 16.03 -23.81 -9.01
C HIS A 125 17.38 -23.84 -9.71
N THR A 126 17.52 -24.76 -10.65
CA THR A 126 18.75 -25.05 -11.40
C THR A 126 18.71 -24.51 -12.82
N LYS A 127 19.81 -24.67 -13.56
CA LYS A 127 19.90 -24.39 -14.98
C LYS A 127 18.90 -25.20 -15.82
N SER A 128 18.70 -26.48 -15.49
CA SER A 128 17.72 -27.32 -16.20
C SER A 128 16.29 -26.81 -15.99
N ASP A 129 15.96 -26.32 -14.79
CA ASP A 129 14.68 -25.65 -14.54
C ASP A 129 14.50 -24.38 -15.38
N GLN A 130 15.60 -23.68 -15.66
CA GLN A 130 15.60 -22.50 -16.52
C GLN A 130 15.27 -22.87 -17.96
N ALA A 131 15.95 -23.88 -18.52
CA ALA A 131 15.67 -24.39 -19.86
C ALA A 131 14.21 -24.84 -20.03
N GLU A 132 13.68 -25.60 -19.05
CA GLU A 132 12.26 -25.98 -19.01
C GLU A 132 11.34 -24.76 -19.01
N THR A 133 11.67 -23.74 -18.22
CA THR A 133 10.86 -22.52 -18.12
C THR A 133 10.85 -21.75 -19.43
N VAL A 134 11.98 -21.64 -20.12
CA VAL A 134 12.08 -20.99 -21.44
C VAL A 134 11.21 -21.71 -22.46
N LEU A 135 11.28 -23.05 -22.53
CA LEU A 135 10.44 -23.84 -23.43
C LEU A 135 8.95 -23.73 -23.09
N LEU A 136 8.59 -23.74 -21.80
CA LEU A 136 7.21 -23.50 -21.37
C LEU A 136 6.67 -22.17 -21.86
N TRP A 137 7.48 -21.11 -21.79
CA TRP A 137 7.10 -19.78 -22.28
C TRP A 137 7.05 -19.71 -23.81
N LEU A 138 7.99 -20.38 -24.48
CA LEU A 138 8.01 -20.46 -25.94
C LEU A 138 6.75 -21.13 -26.48
N VAL A 139 6.38 -22.30 -25.94
CA VAL A 139 5.16 -23.03 -26.33
C VAL A 139 3.89 -22.24 -26.01
N ARG A 140 3.92 -21.36 -25.00
CA ARG A 140 2.81 -20.45 -24.68
C ARG A 140 2.75 -19.21 -25.59
N GLY A 141 3.71 -19.02 -26.49
CA GLY A 141 3.78 -17.84 -27.36
C GLY A 141 4.16 -16.56 -26.63
N ALA A 142 4.97 -16.65 -25.57
CA ALA A 142 5.40 -15.47 -24.83
C ALA A 142 6.43 -14.64 -25.61
N GLY A 143 6.35 -13.31 -25.43
CA GLY A 143 7.35 -12.37 -25.95
C GLY A 143 8.64 -12.32 -25.11
N SER A 144 9.47 -11.30 -25.35
CA SER A 144 10.80 -11.17 -24.75
C SER A 144 10.83 -11.35 -23.24
N ARG A 145 9.88 -10.73 -22.50
CA ARG A 145 9.77 -10.85 -21.04
C ARG A 145 9.63 -12.30 -20.56
N GLY A 146 8.82 -13.12 -21.24
CA GLY A 146 8.63 -14.52 -20.86
C GLY A 146 9.84 -15.37 -21.23
N LEU A 147 10.42 -15.10 -22.40
CA LEU A 147 11.61 -15.80 -22.89
C LEU A 147 12.87 -15.47 -22.08
N SER A 148 12.89 -14.40 -21.28
CA SER A 148 13.92 -14.12 -20.27
C SER A 148 14.00 -15.17 -19.15
N GLY A 149 13.07 -16.14 -19.11
CA GLY A 149 13.05 -17.22 -18.14
C GLY A 149 12.77 -16.77 -16.71
N MET A 150 13.23 -17.55 -15.73
CA MET A 150 13.21 -17.16 -14.33
C MET A 150 14.29 -16.10 -14.05
N PRO A 151 13.95 -15.03 -13.32
CA PRO A 151 14.96 -14.07 -12.86
C PRO A 151 15.75 -14.63 -11.68
N TYR A 152 17.01 -14.22 -11.52
CA TYR A 152 17.84 -14.59 -10.36
C TYR A 152 17.24 -14.06 -9.05
N ARG A 153 16.59 -12.88 -9.10
CA ARG A 153 15.89 -12.25 -7.98
C ARG A 153 14.48 -11.84 -8.37
N ARG A 154 13.49 -12.11 -7.52
CA ARG A 154 12.12 -11.58 -7.63
C ARG A 154 11.63 -11.15 -6.24
N GLY A 155 11.66 -9.85 -5.97
CA GLY A 155 11.46 -9.33 -4.61
C GLY A 155 12.47 -9.97 -3.65
N HIS A 156 11.98 -10.62 -2.60
CA HIS A 156 12.82 -11.33 -1.62
C HIS A 156 13.21 -12.76 -2.05
N LEU A 157 12.70 -13.29 -3.17
CA LEU A 157 13.05 -14.64 -3.64
C LEU A 157 14.33 -14.60 -4.47
N ILE A 158 15.31 -15.44 -4.13
CA ILE A 158 16.59 -15.58 -4.85
C ILE A 158 16.80 -17.02 -5.34
N ARG A 159 17.57 -17.19 -6.43
CA ARG A 159 17.88 -18.49 -7.05
C ARG A 159 19.40 -18.67 -7.22
N PRO A 160 20.13 -19.02 -6.15
CA PRO A 160 21.60 -19.11 -6.21
C PRO A 160 22.13 -20.22 -7.12
N LEU A 161 21.35 -21.28 -7.35
CA LEU A 161 21.75 -22.42 -8.19
C LEU A 161 21.38 -22.27 -9.68
N LEU A 162 20.92 -21.09 -10.12
CA LEU A 162 20.35 -20.94 -11.47
C LEU A 162 21.38 -21.14 -12.59
N ASP A 163 22.67 -20.96 -12.30
CA ASP A 163 23.79 -21.21 -13.22
C ASP A 163 24.39 -22.62 -13.07
N VAL A 164 23.85 -23.44 -12.17
CA VAL A 164 24.35 -24.77 -11.84
C VAL A 164 23.50 -25.83 -12.55
N SER A 165 24.13 -26.79 -13.22
CA SER A 165 23.42 -27.87 -13.89
C SER A 165 22.94 -28.93 -12.90
N ARG A 166 21.93 -29.72 -13.31
CA ARG A 166 21.47 -30.84 -12.50
C ARG A 166 22.56 -31.91 -12.32
N ALA A 167 23.46 -32.07 -13.30
CA ALA A 167 24.60 -32.97 -13.20
C ALA A 167 25.56 -32.53 -12.09
N ASP A 168 25.90 -31.24 -12.03
CA ASP A 168 26.76 -30.68 -10.98
C ASP A 168 26.14 -30.84 -9.59
N VAL A 169 24.82 -30.66 -9.47
CA VAL A 169 24.08 -30.90 -8.22
C VAL A 169 24.25 -32.34 -7.75
N LEU A 170 24.01 -33.32 -8.63
CA LEU A 170 24.10 -34.74 -8.27
C LEU A 170 25.54 -35.15 -7.95
N GLN A 171 26.51 -34.63 -8.71
CA GLN A 171 27.92 -34.86 -8.44
C GLN A 171 28.33 -34.32 -7.06
N HIS A 172 27.96 -33.08 -6.74
CA HIS A 172 28.24 -32.46 -5.44
C HIS A 172 27.63 -33.26 -4.28
N LEU A 173 26.38 -33.71 -4.41
CA LEU A 173 25.74 -34.53 -3.39
C LEU A 173 26.44 -35.87 -3.18
N SER A 174 26.88 -36.51 -4.26
CA SER A 174 27.65 -37.75 -4.22
C SER A 174 29.00 -37.57 -3.52
N GLU A 175 29.77 -36.55 -3.91
CA GLU A 175 31.08 -36.22 -3.30
C GLU A 175 30.96 -35.89 -1.81
N ARG A 176 29.84 -35.31 -1.40
CA ARG A 176 29.56 -34.96 0.00
C ARG A 176 28.94 -36.11 0.81
N GLY A 177 28.57 -37.22 0.16
CA GLY A 177 27.82 -38.31 0.80
C GLY A 177 26.50 -37.82 1.40
N LEU A 178 25.79 -36.95 0.69
CA LEU A 178 24.50 -36.41 1.11
C LEU A 178 23.36 -37.16 0.43
N GLU A 179 22.53 -37.81 1.24
CA GLU A 179 21.29 -38.42 0.76
C GLU A 179 20.27 -37.35 0.37
N TYR A 180 19.31 -37.73 -0.47
CA TYR A 180 18.18 -36.90 -0.88
C TYR A 180 16.97 -37.77 -1.22
N ARG A 181 15.78 -37.17 -1.20
CA ARG A 181 14.53 -37.83 -1.56
C ARG A 181 14.18 -37.60 -3.03
N LEU A 182 13.66 -38.61 -3.70
CA LEU A 182 13.14 -38.51 -5.06
C LEU A 182 11.62 -38.38 -5.02
N ASP A 183 11.10 -37.36 -5.70
CA ASP A 183 9.67 -37.11 -5.79
C ASP A 183 9.04 -37.96 -6.90
N ALA A 184 8.11 -38.86 -6.56
CA ALA A 184 7.43 -39.73 -7.52
C ALA A 184 6.59 -38.97 -8.56
N SER A 185 6.08 -37.77 -8.23
CA SER A 185 5.33 -36.94 -9.20
C SER A 185 6.24 -36.34 -10.27
N ASN A 186 7.57 -36.37 -10.10
CA ASN A 186 8.50 -35.96 -11.16
C ASN A 186 8.43 -36.88 -12.38
N ALA A 187 7.88 -38.09 -12.26
CA ALA A 187 7.67 -39.03 -13.36
C ALA A 187 6.33 -38.84 -14.09
N ASP A 188 5.40 -38.04 -13.54
CA ASP A 188 4.07 -37.87 -14.12
C ASP A 188 4.08 -36.95 -15.34
N ILE A 189 4.05 -37.53 -16.54
CA ILE A 189 4.07 -36.81 -17.82
C ILE A 189 2.76 -36.08 -18.16
N THR A 190 1.69 -36.24 -17.37
CA THR A 190 0.47 -35.43 -17.53
C THR A 190 0.72 -33.96 -17.17
N LEU A 191 1.72 -33.71 -16.31
CA LEU A 191 2.20 -32.38 -15.99
C LEU A 191 3.07 -31.83 -17.13
N ARG A 192 2.68 -30.68 -17.68
CA ARG A 192 3.34 -30.06 -18.85
C ARG A 192 4.85 -29.91 -18.68
N ARG A 193 5.30 -29.58 -17.47
CA ARG A 193 6.72 -29.40 -17.15
C ARG A 193 7.50 -30.72 -17.24
N ASN A 194 6.95 -31.80 -16.70
CA ASN A 194 7.54 -33.13 -16.79
C ASN A 194 7.57 -33.64 -18.23
N ARG A 195 6.52 -33.34 -19.02
CA ARG A 195 6.51 -33.65 -20.46
C ARG A 195 7.65 -32.95 -21.20
N ILE A 196 7.92 -31.69 -20.88
CA ILE A 196 9.07 -30.97 -21.46
C ILE A 196 10.39 -31.61 -21.04
N ARG A 197 10.55 -31.93 -19.75
CA ARG A 197 11.76 -32.57 -19.21
C ARG A 197 12.04 -33.94 -19.83
N HIS A 198 11.05 -34.81 -19.90
CA HIS A 198 11.25 -36.23 -20.26
C HIS A 198 11.04 -36.54 -21.73
N GLN A 199 10.41 -35.66 -22.50
CA GLN A 199 10.15 -35.88 -23.93
C GLN A 199 10.78 -34.80 -24.81
N LEU A 200 10.47 -33.52 -24.57
CA LEU A 200 10.89 -32.46 -25.49
C LEU A 200 12.38 -32.15 -25.40
N LEU A 201 12.92 -31.99 -24.20
CA LEU A 201 14.35 -31.68 -24.00
C LEU A 201 15.27 -32.79 -24.59
N PRO A 202 15.01 -34.09 -24.36
CA PRO A 202 15.78 -35.16 -25.01
C PRO A 202 15.75 -35.08 -26.54
N LEU A 203 14.58 -34.86 -27.14
CA LEU A 203 14.47 -34.71 -28.60
C LEU A 203 15.23 -33.50 -29.13
N LEU A 204 15.26 -32.38 -28.39
CA LEU A 204 16.07 -31.24 -28.77
C LEU A 204 17.57 -31.49 -28.57
N ALA A 205 17.93 -32.31 -27.58
CA ALA A 205 19.32 -32.69 -27.30
C ALA A 205 19.90 -33.58 -28.43
N GLU A 206 19.06 -34.36 -29.12
CA GLU A 206 19.46 -35.09 -30.34
C GLU A 206 19.93 -34.15 -31.46
N LEU A 207 19.36 -32.94 -31.54
CA LEU A 207 19.72 -31.92 -32.53
C LEU A 207 20.88 -31.03 -32.06
N ASN A 208 20.90 -30.70 -30.78
CA ASN A 208 21.92 -29.88 -30.15
C ASN A 208 22.21 -30.43 -28.74
N PRO A 209 23.32 -31.16 -28.55
CA PRO A 209 23.70 -31.71 -27.24
C PRO A 209 23.76 -30.66 -26.13
N ASP A 210 24.06 -29.39 -26.47
CA ASP A 210 24.15 -28.26 -25.54
C ASP A 210 22.85 -27.43 -25.50
N ILE A 211 21.68 -28.03 -25.76
CA ILE A 211 20.41 -27.29 -25.85
C ILE A 211 20.08 -26.54 -24.55
N GLU A 212 20.32 -27.12 -23.37
CA GLU A 212 20.06 -26.46 -22.09
C GLU A 212 20.89 -25.17 -21.95
N GLU A 213 22.17 -25.22 -22.35
CA GLU A 213 23.07 -24.07 -22.39
C GLU A 213 22.57 -23.02 -23.38
N ALA A 214 22.19 -23.44 -24.58
CA ALA A 214 21.69 -22.55 -25.62
C ALA A 214 20.41 -21.82 -25.20
N LEU A 215 19.49 -22.51 -24.52
CA LEU A 215 18.26 -21.93 -23.98
C LEU A 215 18.56 -20.95 -22.84
N CYS A 216 19.47 -21.28 -21.93
CA CYS A 216 19.85 -20.40 -20.82
C CYS A 216 20.56 -19.13 -21.32
N ARG A 217 21.51 -19.26 -22.25
CA ARG A 217 22.17 -18.13 -22.91
C ARG A 217 21.17 -17.24 -23.65
N SER A 218 20.22 -17.84 -24.35
CA SER A 218 19.15 -17.08 -25.02
C SER A 218 18.28 -16.30 -24.01
N ALA A 219 17.96 -16.91 -22.87
CA ALA A 219 17.20 -16.25 -21.81
C ALA A 219 17.99 -15.10 -21.15
N GLU A 220 19.30 -15.25 -20.98
CA GLU A 220 20.18 -14.20 -20.46
C GLU A 220 20.24 -13.00 -21.38
N LEU A 221 20.51 -13.21 -22.68
CA LEU A 221 20.52 -12.13 -23.68
C LEU A 221 19.17 -11.41 -23.71
N ARG A 222 18.06 -12.17 -23.74
CA ARG A 222 16.70 -11.61 -23.73
C ARG A 222 16.38 -10.85 -22.46
N ARG A 223 16.96 -11.23 -21.32
CA ARG A 223 16.77 -10.53 -20.05
C ARG A 223 17.44 -9.16 -20.08
N ALA A 224 18.70 -9.09 -20.53
CA ALA A 224 19.41 -7.82 -20.66
C ALA A 224 18.69 -6.86 -21.63
N GLU A 225 18.25 -7.37 -22.78
CA GLU A 225 17.43 -6.61 -23.74
C GLU A 225 16.11 -6.13 -23.12
N TRP A 226 15.40 -7.02 -22.42
CA TRP A 226 14.13 -6.68 -21.77
C TRP A 226 14.29 -5.64 -20.67
N GLU A 227 15.28 -5.79 -19.79
CA GLU A 227 15.52 -4.86 -18.68
C GLU A 227 15.83 -3.45 -19.18
N TYR A 228 16.63 -3.33 -20.24
CA TYR A 228 16.91 -2.05 -20.87
C TYR A 228 15.64 -1.43 -21.49
N LEU A 229 14.88 -2.21 -22.25
CA LEU A 229 13.66 -1.73 -22.91
C LEU A 229 12.55 -1.37 -21.91
N ASP A 230 12.36 -2.17 -20.86
CA ASP A 230 11.43 -1.91 -19.75
C ASP A 230 11.82 -0.61 -19.03
N HIS A 231 13.12 -0.41 -18.76
CA HIS A 231 13.63 0.81 -18.17
C HIS A 231 13.35 2.04 -19.05
N LEU A 232 13.63 1.97 -20.35
CA LEU A 232 13.31 3.05 -21.30
C LEU A 232 11.81 3.38 -21.31
N ALA A 233 10.96 2.36 -21.34
CA ALA A 233 9.51 2.54 -21.34
C ALA A 233 9.00 3.20 -20.05
N ARG A 234 9.47 2.74 -18.88
CA ARG A 234 9.12 3.33 -17.58
C ARG A 234 9.55 4.79 -17.49
N HIS A 235 10.81 5.09 -17.84
CA HIS A 235 11.34 6.45 -17.79
C HIS A 235 10.60 7.39 -18.77
N TRP A 236 10.30 6.90 -19.97
CA TRP A 236 9.51 7.65 -20.94
C TRP A 236 8.10 7.94 -20.41
N LEU A 237 7.40 6.91 -19.88
CA LEU A 237 6.06 7.06 -19.33
C LEU A 237 6.05 8.05 -18.17
N GLN A 238 6.98 7.94 -17.22
CA GLN A 238 7.10 8.84 -16.07
C GLN A 238 7.24 10.32 -16.49
N ARG A 239 7.96 10.59 -17.59
CA ARG A 239 8.17 11.96 -18.11
C ARG A 239 6.96 12.52 -18.87
N HIS A 240 6.13 11.66 -19.44
CA HIS A 240 5.08 12.05 -20.40
C HIS A 240 3.65 11.72 -19.95
N GLN A 241 3.48 11.04 -18.81
CA GLN A 241 2.18 10.79 -18.22
C GLN A 241 1.65 12.06 -17.52
N THR A 242 0.39 12.36 -17.76
CA THR A 242 -0.35 13.45 -17.15
C THR A 242 -1.63 12.91 -16.50
N PRO A 243 -2.36 13.71 -15.70
CA PRO A 243 -3.71 13.32 -15.23
C PRO A 243 -4.69 13.01 -16.37
N GLN A 244 -4.47 13.59 -17.55
CA GLN A 244 -5.24 13.35 -18.77
C GLN A 244 -4.74 12.13 -19.55
N GLY A 245 -3.78 11.37 -19.03
CA GLY A 245 -3.16 10.23 -19.71
C GLY A 245 -1.88 10.61 -20.45
N VAL A 246 -1.56 9.83 -21.49
CA VAL A 246 -0.36 10.02 -22.31
C VAL A 246 -0.74 10.69 -23.62
N GLU A 247 0.01 11.71 -24.02
CA GLU A 247 -0.22 12.41 -25.30
C GLU A 247 0.02 11.46 -26.49
N VAL A 248 -1.02 11.28 -27.31
CA VAL A 248 -1.04 10.35 -28.45
C VAL A 248 0.04 10.70 -29.46
N ALA A 249 0.21 11.99 -29.80
CA ALA A 249 1.20 12.44 -30.77
C ALA A 249 2.63 12.06 -30.36
N ARG A 250 2.97 12.23 -29.07
CA ARG A 250 4.28 11.86 -28.53
C ARG A 250 4.50 10.35 -28.53
N LEU A 251 3.49 9.59 -28.13
CA LEU A 251 3.57 8.13 -28.09
C LEU A 251 3.66 7.54 -29.50
N ALA A 252 2.81 8.00 -30.42
CA ALA A 252 2.79 7.55 -31.81
C ALA A 252 4.11 7.87 -32.56
N ALA A 253 4.83 8.92 -32.17
CA ALA A 253 6.15 9.24 -32.71
C ALA A 253 7.26 8.29 -32.24
N GLN A 254 7.02 7.45 -31.21
CA GLN A 254 8.02 6.49 -30.74
C GLN A 254 8.09 5.25 -31.62
N PRO A 255 9.22 4.50 -31.62
CA PRO A 255 9.29 3.19 -32.25
C PRO A 255 8.22 2.23 -31.69
N GLN A 256 7.73 1.32 -32.55
CA GLN A 256 6.65 0.39 -32.19
C GLN A 256 6.94 -0.43 -30.92
N ALA A 257 8.20 -0.83 -30.71
CA ALA A 257 8.62 -1.53 -29.50
C ALA A 257 8.35 -0.70 -28.24
N LEU A 258 8.73 0.58 -28.24
CA LEU A 258 8.51 1.47 -27.11
C LEU A 258 7.01 1.78 -26.91
N GLN A 259 6.26 1.97 -28.00
CA GLN A 259 4.79 2.12 -27.91
C GLN A 259 4.13 0.96 -27.17
N ARG A 260 4.46 -0.28 -27.58
CA ARG A 260 3.93 -1.50 -26.96
C ARG A 260 4.27 -1.57 -25.48
N LEU A 261 5.51 -1.28 -25.12
CA LEU A 261 5.99 -1.36 -23.74
C LEU A 261 5.34 -0.29 -22.86
N VAL A 262 5.20 0.94 -23.35
CA VAL A 262 4.50 2.01 -22.62
C VAL A 262 3.04 1.63 -22.38
N LEU A 263 2.33 1.14 -23.41
CA LEU A 263 0.95 0.69 -23.27
C LEU A 263 0.82 -0.51 -22.33
N LEU A 264 1.79 -1.43 -22.36
CA LEU A 264 1.89 -2.56 -21.43
C LEU A 264 2.06 -2.06 -19.98
N GLN A 265 2.94 -1.10 -19.72
CA GLN A 265 3.10 -0.50 -18.38
C GLN A 265 1.79 0.17 -17.93
N MET A 266 1.13 0.94 -18.79
CA MET A 266 -0.14 1.58 -18.45
C MET A 266 -1.21 0.54 -18.05
N LEU A 267 -1.29 -0.59 -18.75
CA LEU A 267 -2.19 -1.70 -18.41
C LEU A 267 -1.83 -2.33 -17.05
N GLU A 268 -0.54 -2.59 -16.81
CA GLU A 268 -0.06 -3.15 -15.54
C GLU A 268 -0.30 -2.22 -14.35
N ASP A 269 -0.06 -0.91 -14.52
CA ASP A 269 -0.37 0.12 -13.50
C ASP A 269 -1.86 0.20 -13.18
N SER A 270 -2.71 -0.20 -14.15
CA SER A 270 -4.16 -0.31 -13.99
C SER A 270 -4.60 -1.66 -13.41
N SER A 271 -3.66 -2.48 -12.92
CA SER A 271 -3.89 -3.83 -12.37
C SER A 271 -4.57 -4.81 -13.34
N LEU A 272 -4.38 -4.62 -14.64
CA LEU A 272 -4.86 -5.54 -15.67
C LEU A 272 -3.78 -6.57 -16.04
N GLU A 273 -4.19 -7.82 -16.21
CA GLU A 273 -3.37 -8.76 -16.97
C GLU A 273 -3.39 -8.34 -18.44
N ALA A 274 -2.27 -7.76 -18.87
CA ALA A 274 -2.08 -7.33 -20.24
C ALA A 274 -1.73 -8.52 -21.13
N ASP A 275 -2.60 -8.83 -22.09
CA ASP A 275 -2.26 -9.72 -23.20
C ASP A 275 -1.81 -8.92 -24.43
N PHE A 276 -1.18 -9.62 -25.37
CA PHE A 276 -0.71 -9.02 -26.62
C PHE A 276 -1.84 -8.31 -27.39
N GLN A 277 -3.06 -8.86 -27.36
CA GLN A 277 -4.20 -8.33 -28.09
C GLN A 277 -4.69 -7.01 -27.48
N ALA A 278 -4.69 -6.87 -26.16
CA ALA A 278 -5.06 -5.64 -25.46
C ALA A 278 -4.08 -4.50 -25.81
N VAL A 279 -2.77 -4.79 -25.80
CA VAL A 279 -1.73 -3.84 -26.20
C VAL A 279 -1.91 -3.40 -27.65
N GLU A 280 -2.10 -4.33 -28.58
CA GLU A 280 -2.27 -3.97 -30.00
C GLU A 280 -3.58 -3.23 -30.26
N ARG A 281 -4.69 -3.60 -29.61
CA ARG A 281 -5.95 -2.85 -29.75
C ARG A 281 -5.79 -1.39 -29.29
N LEU A 282 -5.05 -1.13 -28.20
CA LEU A 282 -4.71 0.22 -27.76
C LEU A 282 -3.83 0.94 -28.78
N ARG A 283 -2.78 0.27 -29.25
CA ARG A 283 -1.83 0.85 -30.21
C ARG A 283 -2.53 1.26 -31.51
N SER A 284 -3.37 0.39 -32.08
CA SER A 284 -4.19 0.70 -33.26
C SER A 284 -5.28 1.74 -33.00
N ALA A 285 -5.63 2.02 -31.73
CA ALA A 285 -6.52 3.11 -31.39
C ALA A 285 -5.81 4.48 -31.36
N LEU A 286 -4.48 4.53 -31.25
CA LEU A 286 -3.73 5.79 -31.29
C LEU A 286 -3.92 6.54 -32.62
N GLU A 287 -4.12 5.80 -33.71
CA GLU A 287 -4.38 6.35 -35.05
C GLU A 287 -5.83 6.82 -35.24
N ARG A 288 -6.73 6.50 -34.29
CA ARG A 288 -8.17 6.74 -34.39
C ARG A 288 -8.63 7.61 -33.23
N SER A 289 -8.93 8.88 -33.49
CA SER A 289 -9.45 9.81 -32.47
C SER A 289 -10.78 10.41 -32.91
N PRO A 290 -11.88 10.24 -32.14
CA PRO A 290 -11.98 9.49 -30.89
C PRO A 290 -12.04 7.96 -31.11
N ALA A 291 -11.47 7.18 -30.20
CA ALA A 291 -11.64 5.73 -30.17
C ALA A 291 -11.83 5.21 -28.73
N ARG A 292 -12.52 4.07 -28.63
CA ARG A 292 -12.70 3.32 -27.38
C ARG A 292 -12.41 1.85 -27.65
N VAL A 293 -11.70 1.22 -26.72
CA VAL A 293 -11.23 -0.16 -26.83
C VAL A 293 -11.57 -0.91 -25.55
N THR A 294 -12.12 -2.11 -25.68
CA THR A 294 -12.34 -2.99 -24.54
C THR A 294 -11.03 -3.70 -24.16
N LEU A 295 -10.60 -3.57 -22.90
CA LEU A 295 -9.33 -4.12 -22.37
C LEU A 295 -9.55 -5.27 -21.38
N GLY A 296 -10.79 -5.73 -21.23
CA GLY A 296 -11.19 -6.81 -20.34
C GLY A 296 -12.69 -6.75 -20.08
N LYS A 297 -13.20 -7.51 -19.10
CA LYS A 297 -14.63 -7.48 -18.73
C LYS A 297 -15.11 -6.09 -18.29
N GLU A 298 -14.18 -5.27 -17.83
CA GLU A 298 -14.51 -4.12 -16.99
C GLU A 298 -13.68 -2.87 -17.32
N HIS A 299 -12.56 -3.00 -18.03
CA HIS A 299 -11.66 -1.88 -18.34
C HIS A 299 -11.77 -1.43 -19.80
N LEU A 300 -11.61 -0.12 -20.02
CA LEU A 300 -11.71 0.51 -21.34
C LEU A 300 -10.49 1.38 -21.62
N GLY A 301 -9.89 1.22 -22.79
CA GLY A 301 -8.97 2.19 -23.37
C GLY A 301 -9.75 3.31 -24.03
N ARG A 302 -9.40 4.56 -23.78
CA ARG A 302 -9.98 5.72 -24.46
C ARG A 302 -8.86 6.53 -25.12
N VAL A 303 -9.06 6.83 -26.40
CA VAL A 303 -8.26 7.80 -27.15
C VAL A 303 -9.18 8.96 -27.51
N ALA A 304 -8.98 10.12 -26.89
CA ALA A 304 -9.78 11.30 -27.12
C ALA A 304 -9.03 12.55 -26.67
N GLY A 305 -9.30 13.70 -27.32
CA GLY A 305 -8.69 14.98 -26.93
C GLY A 305 -7.16 15.01 -27.07
N GLY A 306 -6.58 14.15 -27.91
CA GLY A 306 -5.12 14.04 -28.07
C GLY A 306 -4.44 13.13 -27.04
N TYR A 307 -5.17 12.47 -26.16
CA TYR A 307 -4.62 11.60 -25.12
C TYR A 307 -5.15 10.17 -25.19
N VAL A 308 -4.31 9.23 -24.77
CA VAL A 308 -4.68 7.84 -24.47
C VAL A 308 -4.72 7.63 -22.96
N GLN A 309 -5.81 7.03 -22.49
CA GLN A 309 -6.06 6.71 -21.09
C GLN A 309 -6.59 5.29 -20.96
N ILE A 310 -6.27 4.65 -19.84
CA ILE A 310 -6.96 3.44 -19.41
C ILE A 310 -7.98 3.86 -18.35
N ILE A 311 -9.24 3.63 -18.66
CA ILE A 311 -10.37 3.88 -17.79
C ILE A 311 -10.71 2.55 -17.13
N SER A 312 -10.31 2.40 -15.88
CA SER A 312 -10.85 1.37 -14.99
C SER A 312 -12.33 1.67 -14.70
N PRO A 313 -13.17 0.64 -14.58
CA PRO A 313 -14.58 0.85 -14.29
C PRO A 313 -14.77 1.50 -12.92
N PRO A 314 -15.98 2.02 -12.66
CA PRO A 314 -16.49 2.17 -11.30
C PRO A 314 -16.25 0.90 -10.46
N LEU A 315 -15.29 0.92 -9.54
CA LEU A 315 -15.03 -0.19 -8.62
C LEU A 315 -16.21 -0.29 -7.62
N ILE A 316 -16.99 -1.36 -7.68
CA ILE A 316 -18.02 -1.69 -6.69
C ILE A 316 -17.38 -2.69 -5.73
N PRO A 317 -17.03 -2.31 -4.49
CA PRO A 317 -16.49 -3.24 -3.52
C PRO A 317 -17.52 -4.34 -3.25
N GLN A 318 -17.19 -5.60 -3.55
CA GLN A 318 -18.12 -6.72 -3.35
C GLN A 318 -18.14 -7.22 -1.91
N ASN A 319 -17.13 -6.84 -1.12
CA ASN A 319 -17.01 -7.17 0.29
C ASN A 319 -16.20 -6.11 1.03
N ASP A 320 -16.26 -6.18 2.36
CA ASP A 320 -15.56 -5.27 3.28
C ASP A 320 -14.04 -5.29 3.12
N GLU A 321 -13.46 -6.41 2.71
CA GLU A 321 -12.01 -6.57 2.54
C GLU A 321 -11.51 -5.82 1.29
N GLN A 322 -12.25 -5.90 0.17
CA GLN A 322 -11.97 -5.10 -1.02
C GLN A 322 -12.26 -3.62 -0.79
N LEU A 323 -13.30 -3.28 -0.02
CA LEU A 323 -13.60 -1.90 0.36
C LEU A 323 -12.44 -1.31 1.16
N ALA A 324 -11.93 -2.04 2.16
CA ALA A 324 -10.78 -1.63 2.98
C ALA A 324 -9.49 -1.40 2.16
N GLN A 325 -9.21 -2.28 1.20
CA GLN A 325 -8.00 -2.20 0.37
C GLN A 325 -8.05 -1.09 -0.68
N THR A 326 -9.25 -0.67 -1.08
CA THR A 326 -9.45 0.31 -2.16
C THR A 326 -9.93 1.66 -1.67
N LEU A 327 -10.22 1.83 -0.37
CA LEU A 327 -10.66 3.10 0.22
C LEU A 327 -9.58 4.18 0.06
N PRO A 328 -9.95 5.43 -0.24
CA PRO A 328 -8.97 6.51 -0.25
C PRO A 328 -8.48 6.74 1.19
N PRO A 329 -7.20 7.06 1.41
CA PRO A 329 -6.65 7.24 2.74
C PRO A 329 -7.32 8.36 3.54
N GLN A 330 -8.03 9.28 2.86
CA GLN A 330 -8.82 10.33 3.48
C GLN A 330 -10.22 9.86 3.93
N VAL A 331 -10.58 8.59 3.75
CA VAL A 331 -11.89 8.04 4.14
C VAL A 331 -11.68 6.97 5.22
N ASP A 332 -12.48 7.02 6.27
CA ASP A 332 -12.53 6.03 7.34
C ASP A 332 -13.46 4.87 6.95
N LEU A 333 -12.96 3.64 7.07
CA LEU A 333 -13.66 2.43 6.65
C LEU A 333 -14.95 2.19 7.44
N GLU A 334 -14.88 2.25 8.77
CA GLU A 334 -16.03 1.95 9.64
C GLU A 334 -17.16 2.96 9.43
N ARG A 335 -16.81 4.22 9.21
CA ARG A 335 -17.80 5.26 8.93
C ARG A 335 -18.35 5.18 7.52
N ALA A 336 -17.53 4.81 6.54
CA ALA A 336 -18.00 4.61 5.18
C ALA A 336 -19.02 3.46 5.08
N ARG A 337 -18.84 2.39 5.87
CA ARG A 337 -19.79 1.25 5.92
C ARG A 337 -21.22 1.66 6.24
N ALA A 338 -21.42 2.67 7.08
CA ALA A 338 -22.75 3.19 7.42
C ALA A 338 -23.54 3.72 6.21
N PHE A 339 -22.88 3.94 5.07
CA PHE A 339 -23.47 4.44 3.84
C PHE A 339 -23.57 3.36 2.75
N ALA A 340 -23.32 2.08 3.04
CA ALA A 340 -23.44 1.01 2.06
C ALA A 340 -24.86 0.98 1.41
N PRO A 341 -24.99 0.63 0.12
CA PRO A 341 -23.94 0.14 -0.78
C PRO A 341 -23.05 1.26 -1.35
N LEU A 342 -21.74 1.05 -1.32
CA LEU A 342 -20.73 1.98 -1.83
C LEU A 342 -20.30 1.63 -3.24
N VAL A 343 -20.13 2.64 -4.08
CA VAL A 343 -19.69 2.48 -5.47
C VAL A 343 -18.71 3.59 -5.81
N TYR A 344 -17.52 3.24 -6.29
CA TYR A 344 -16.72 4.19 -7.05
C TYR A 344 -17.38 4.43 -8.38
N ARG A 345 -17.56 5.67 -8.84
CA ARG A 345 -18.11 5.99 -10.17
C ARG A 345 -17.68 7.37 -10.65
N ARG A 346 -18.14 7.78 -11.83
CA ARG A 346 -18.12 9.19 -12.25
C ARG A 346 -19.27 9.95 -11.61
N ARG A 347 -19.17 11.28 -11.59
CA ARG A 347 -20.24 12.16 -11.10
C ARG A 347 -21.52 12.01 -11.93
N ARG A 348 -22.67 12.18 -11.29
CA ARG A 348 -24.00 12.20 -11.90
C ARG A 348 -24.69 13.53 -11.61
N ARG A 349 -25.67 13.89 -12.45
CA ARG A 349 -26.51 15.07 -12.20
C ARG A 349 -27.27 14.85 -10.89
N GLY A 350 -27.18 15.83 -9.98
CA GLY A 350 -27.85 15.78 -8.68
C GLY A 350 -26.98 15.26 -7.52
N ASP A 351 -25.73 14.85 -7.77
CA ASP A 351 -24.81 14.42 -6.72
C ASP A 351 -24.57 15.52 -5.67
N ARG A 352 -24.51 15.12 -4.39
CA ARG A 352 -24.29 16.02 -3.24
C ARG A 352 -23.23 15.47 -2.28
N ILE A 353 -22.47 16.35 -1.63
CA ILE A 353 -21.45 16.00 -0.63
C ILE A 353 -21.63 16.86 0.63
N LYS A 354 -21.46 16.28 1.83
CA LYS A 354 -21.50 17.02 3.10
C LYS A 354 -20.09 17.51 3.46
N LEU A 355 -19.87 18.81 3.36
CA LEU A 355 -18.63 19.47 3.77
C LEU A 355 -18.82 20.15 5.14
N ARG A 356 -17.75 20.72 5.72
CA ARG A 356 -17.81 21.44 7.00
C ARG A 356 -18.82 22.59 6.96
N ALA A 357 -18.91 23.28 5.83
CA ALA A 357 -19.85 24.37 5.58
C ALA A 357 -21.29 23.89 5.24
N GLY A 358 -21.57 22.58 5.27
CA GLY A 358 -22.89 22.02 4.96
C GLY A 358 -22.95 21.18 3.69
N THR A 359 -24.16 20.78 3.29
CA THR A 359 -24.39 19.87 2.16
C THR A 359 -24.52 20.65 0.85
N ARG A 360 -23.59 20.43 -0.09
CA ARG A 360 -23.54 21.16 -1.37
C ARG A 360 -23.69 20.22 -2.56
N LYS A 361 -24.11 20.75 -3.72
CA LYS A 361 -24.09 19.98 -4.97
C LYS A 361 -22.65 19.78 -5.40
N LEU A 362 -22.32 18.58 -5.89
CA LEU A 362 -20.97 18.28 -6.35
C LEU A 362 -20.55 19.19 -7.51
N SER A 363 -21.48 19.60 -8.38
CA SER A 363 -21.21 20.57 -9.45
C SER A 363 -20.59 21.86 -8.93
N ASP A 364 -21.14 22.38 -7.83
CA ASP A 364 -20.77 23.68 -7.27
C ASP A 364 -19.43 23.56 -6.54
N VAL A 365 -19.22 22.46 -5.83
CA VAL A 365 -17.93 22.13 -5.19
C VAL A 365 -16.80 22.06 -6.21
N LEU A 366 -17.02 21.45 -7.38
CA LEU A 366 -16.02 21.36 -8.45
C LEU A 366 -15.76 22.71 -9.14
N ILE A 367 -16.77 23.58 -9.22
CA ILE A 367 -16.62 24.94 -9.76
C ILE A 367 -15.75 25.77 -8.81
N ASP A 368 -16.05 25.74 -7.51
CA ASP A 368 -15.30 26.49 -6.49
C ASP A 368 -13.85 26.01 -6.38
N ALA A 369 -13.64 24.70 -6.47
CA ALA A 369 -12.32 24.09 -6.54
C ALA A 369 -11.58 24.38 -7.87
N LYS A 370 -12.17 25.18 -8.76
CA LYS A 370 -11.63 25.56 -10.07
C LYS A 370 -11.24 24.38 -10.95
N VAL A 371 -11.92 23.24 -10.80
CA VAL A 371 -11.68 22.06 -11.64
C VAL A 371 -12.12 22.38 -13.08
N PRO A 372 -11.25 22.22 -14.09
CA PRO A 372 -11.59 22.45 -15.50
C PRO A 372 -12.78 21.61 -15.95
N ARG A 373 -13.66 22.17 -16.80
CA ARG A 373 -14.92 21.51 -17.21
C ARG A 373 -14.69 20.12 -17.80
N GLU A 374 -13.61 19.95 -18.54
CA GLU A 374 -13.22 18.71 -19.21
C GLU A 374 -12.78 17.59 -18.23
N GLU A 375 -12.28 17.98 -17.06
CA GLU A 375 -11.81 17.07 -16.01
C GLU A 375 -12.93 16.66 -15.04
N ARG A 376 -13.96 17.48 -14.88
CA ARG A 376 -15.06 17.23 -13.93
C ARG A 376 -15.76 15.89 -14.14
N ASP A 377 -15.96 15.50 -15.40
CA ASP A 377 -16.61 14.23 -15.75
C ASP A 377 -15.63 13.04 -15.67
N GLN A 378 -14.34 13.31 -15.46
CA GLN A 378 -13.24 12.35 -15.36
C GLN A 378 -12.74 12.16 -13.92
N LEU A 379 -13.37 12.76 -12.92
CA LEU A 379 -13.03 12.50 -11.51
C LEU A 379 -13.71 11.21 -11.02
N ARG A 380 -12.99 10.42 -10.22
CA ARG A 380 -13.59 9.31 -9.47
C ARG A 380 -14.31 9.85 -8.24
N VAL A 381 -15.49 9.32 -7.96
CA VAL A 381 -16.27 9.61 -6.76
C VAL A 381 -16.62 8.31 -6.05
N LEU A 382 -16.45 8.26 -4.75
CA LEU A 382 -17.03 7.21 -3.90
C LEU A 382 -18.41 7.69 -3.47
N ALA A 383 -19.46 6.93 -3.77
CA ALA A 383 -20.83 7.37 -3.54
C ALA A 383 -21.77 6.23 -3.15
N SER A 384 -22.83 6.59 -2.44
CA SER A 384 -24.02 5.77 -2.18
C SER A 384 -25.24 6.49 -2.73
N GLY A 385 -25.86 5.94 -3.78
CA GLY A 385 -26.90 6.64 -4.52
C GLY A 385 -26.38 7.97 -5.09
N SER A 386 -27.02 9.10 -4.73
CA SER A 386 -26.61 10.48 -5.06
C SER A 386 -25.74 11.15 -3.98
N GLN A 387 -25.53 10.48 -2.85
CA GLN A 387 -24.66 10.96 -1.78
C GLN A 387 -23.21 10.60 -2.10
N VAL A 388 -22.39 11.61 -2.31
CA VAL A 388 -20.96 11.49 -2.54
C VAL A 388 -20.25 11.57 -1.20
N LEU A 389 -19.35 10.63 -0.96
CA LEU A 389 -18.55 10.47 0.25
C LEU A 389 -17.11 10.94 0.04
N TRP A 390 -16.62 10.85 -1.19
CA TRP A 390 -15.29 11.33 -1.57
C TRP A 390 -15.27 11.62 -3.06
N VAL A 391 -14.53 12.66 -3.45
CA VAL A 391 -14.22 13.00 -4.84
C VAL A 391 -12.72 13.20 -4.96
N GLU A 392 -12.13 12.46 -5.91
CA GLU A 392 -10.71 12.39 -6.17
C GLU A 392 -10.06 13.76 -6.28
N GLY A 393 -9.05 14.00 -5.44
CA GLY A 393 -8.24 15.22 -5.44
C GLY A 393 -8.97 16.50 -5.02
N VAL A 394 -10.26 16.44 -4.67
CA VAL A 394 -11.07 17.65 -4.41
C VAL A 394 -11.60 17.72 -2.99
N ALA A 395 -12.33 16.70 -2.53
CA ALA A 395 -13.04 16.79 -1.25
C ALA A 395 -13.45 15.43 -0.69
N VAL A 396 -13.60 15.39 0.63
CA VAL A 396 -14.15 14.25 1.37
C VAL A 396 -15.34 14.69 2.22
N ASP A 397 -16.34 13.83 2.33
CA ASP A 397 -17.50 14.06 3.19
C ASP A 397 -17.06 13.98 4.65
N VAL A 398 -17.38 15.02 5.42
CA VAL A 398 -16.90 15.18 6.80
C VAL A 398 -17.33 14.05 7.72
N ARG A 399 -18.40 13.32 7.39
CA ARG A 399 -18.90 12.20 8.21
C ARG A 399 -18.02 10.96 8.08
N VAL A 400 -17.28 10.83 6.97
CA VAL A 400 -16.46 9.65 6.69
C VAL A 400 -14.98 10.01 6.52
N ALA A 401 -14.57 11.26 6.71
CA ALA A 401 -13.17 11.61 6.53
C ALA A 401 -12.29 10.84 7.53
N ALA A 402 -11.19 10.23 7.09
CA ALA A 402 -10.16 9.70 7.96
C ALA A 402 -9.52 10.86 8.73
N GLY A 403 -9.43 10.75 10.05
CA GLY A 403 -9.15 11.89 10.92
C GLY A 403 -10.35 12.82 11.14
N ALA A 404 -11.58 12.42 10.74
CA ALA A 404 -12.79 13.02 11.28
C ALA A 404 -12.83 12.71 12.78
N VAL A 405 -12.35 13.69 13.52
CA VAL A 405 -12.09 13.66 14.95
C VAL A 405 -13.33 13.24 15.74
N GLU A 406 -13.36 11.99 16.22
CA GLU A 406 -14.06 11.70 17.47
C GLU A 406 -13.12 11.25 18.61
N ASP A 407 -11.82 11.09 18.36
CA ASP A 407 -10.84 10.84 19.44
C ASP A 407 -9.71 11.89 19.63
N ASP A 408 -9.35 12.73 18.64
CA ASP A 408 -8.39 13.82 18.90
C ASP A 408 -8.98 14.99 19.71
N ALA A 409 -10.23 15.38 19.50
CA ALA A 409 -10.81 16.56 20.14
C ALA A 409 -11.02 16.33 21.64
N ARG A 410 -11.38 15.11 22.03
CA ARG A 410 -11.46 14.73 23.46
C ARG A 410 -10.07 14.74 24.08
N HIS A 411 -9.06 14.20 23.40
CA HIS A 411 -7.68 14.23 23.87
C HIS A 411 -7.18 15.66 24.11
N TRP A 412 -7.32 16.56 23.13
CA TRP A 412 -6.91 17.96 23.28
C TRP A 412 -7.78 18.75 24.27
N MET A 413 -9.09 18.44 24.35
CA MET A 413 -9.96 19.03 25.37
C MET A 413 -9.57 18.59 26.79
N TYR A 414 -9.07 17.37 26.98
CA TYR A 414 -8.50 16.97 28.28
C TYR A 414 -7.23 17.76 28.63
N GLN A 415 -6.43 18.16 27.63
CA GLN A 415 -5.29 19.06 27.85
C GLN A 415 -5.77 20.47 28.25
N ALA A 416 -6.80 21.00 27.59
CA ALA A 416 -7.43 22.26 27.97
C ALA A 416 -8.07 22.18 29.38
N LEU A 417 -8.66 21.04 29.76
CA LEU A 417 -9.15 20.79 31.12
C LEU A 417 -8.01 20.74 32.16
N ALA A 418 -6.81 20.30 31.78
CA ALA A 418 -5.65 20.36 32.66
C ALA A 418 -5.25 21.82 32.94
N GLU A 419 -5.24 22.68 31.93
CA GLU A 419 -5.03 24.13 32.08
C GLU A 419 -6.13 24.77 32.94
N ALA A 420 -7.40 24.40 32.73
CA ALA A 420 -8.50 24.89 33.56
C ALA A 420 -8.36 24.52 35.05
N ARG A 421 -7.72 23.37 35.36
CA ARG A 421 -7.42 22.99 36.75
C ARG A 421 -6.31 23.84 37.34
N GLN A 422 -5.35 24.29 36.54
CA GLN A 422 -4.31 25.22 36.99
C GLN A 422 -4.91 26.59 37.34
N ALA A 423 -5.77 27.15 36.49
CA ALA A 423 -6.52 28.37 36.84
C ALA A 423 -7.27 28.22 38.17
N LEU A 424 -7.94 27.08 38.39
CA LEU A 424 -8.63 26.84 39.66
C LEU A 424 -7.69 26.85 40.88
N GLN A 425 -6.49 26.27 40.73
CA GLN A 425 -5.47 26.26 41.79
C GLN A 425 -4.92 27.66 42.07
N GLU A 426 -4.86 28.51 41.05
CA GLU A 426 -4.46 29.92 41.13
C GLU A 426 -5.60 30.85 41.64
N GLY A 427 -6.79 30.30 41.95
CA GLY A 427 -7.95 31.07 42.44
C GLY A 427 -8.81 31.71 41.35
N GLU A 428 -8.50 31.43 40.08
CA GLU A 428 -9.13 31.98 38.89
C GLU A 428 -10.40 31.22 38.48
N VAL A 429 -11.15 31.78 37.53
CA VAL A 429 -12.25 31.05 36.88
C VAL A 429 -11.67 29.91 36.03
N PRO A 430 -12.10 28.64 36.19
CA PRO A 430 -11.46 27.46 35.59
C PRO A 430 -11.76 27.33 34.09
N VAL A 431 -11.18 28.21 33.30
CA VAL A 431 -11.16 28.12 31.84
C VAL A 431 -9.72 27.87 31.40
N GLY A 432 -9.56 26.91 30.50
CA GLY A 432 -8.27 26.53 29.94
C GLY A 432 -8.39 26.33 28.45
N ALA A 433 -7.29 26.57 27.72
CA ALA A 433 -7.20 26.49 26.28
C ALA A 433 -5.84 25.96 25.83
N VAL A 434 -5.82 25.26 24.69
CA VAL A 434 -4.59 24.86 24.00
C VAL A 434 -4.72 25.11 22.49
N VAL A 435 -3.63 25.55 21.87
CA VAL A 435 -3.52 25.70 20.42
C VAL A 435 -2.71 24.54 19.86
N VAL A 436 -3.26 23.84 18.87
CA VAL A 436 -2.66 22.66 18.26
C VAL A 436 -2.37 22.90 16.78
N ARG A 437 -1.17 22.54 16.35
CA ARG A 437 -0.74 22.54 14.94
C ARG A 437 -0.05 21.22 14.62
N GLN A 438 -0.45 20.56 13.53
CA GLN A 438 0.12 19.27 13.10
C GLN A 438 0.20 18.22 14.23
N GLY A 439 -0.84 18.14 15.06
CA GLY A 439 -0.93 17.17 16.17
C GLY A 439 -0.02 17.49 17.38
N ARG A 440 0.52 18.70 17.48
CA ARG A 440 1.34 19.15 18.62
C ARG A 440 0.74 20.41 19.24
N ILE A 441 0.78 20.50 20.57
CA ILE A 441 0.43 21.73 21.29
C ILE A 441 1.57 22.72 21.10
N ILE A 442 1.22 23.90 20.60
CA ILE A 442 2.14 25.01 20.36
C ILE A 442 1.84 26.22 21.25
N GLY A 443 0.74 26.21 22.00
CA GLY A 443 0.40 27.23 22.99
C GLY A 443 -0.62 26.71 23.98
N ARG A 444 -0.54 27.18 25.22
CA ARG A 444 -1.36 26.81 26.38
C ARG A 444 -1.77 28.09 27.10
N GLY A 445 -2.94 28.06 27.71
CA GLY A 445 -3.41 29.20 28.46
C GLY A 445 -4.54 28.83 29.39
N HIS A 446 -4.61 29.50 30.51
CA HIS A 446 -5.71 29.44 31.45
C HIS A 446 -5.98 30.84 32.00
N ASN A 447 -7.20 31.11 32.45
CA ASN A 447 -7.56 32.46 32.91
C ASN A 447 -6.63 32.93 34.03
N ARG A 448 -6.20 34.20 33.94
CA ARG A 448 -5.37 34.90 34.94
C ARG A 448 -5.84 36.36 35.14
N ARG A 449 -7.15 36.55 35.27
CA ARG A 449 -7.77 37.89 35.33
C ARG A 449 -7.57 38.55 36.69
N GLU A 450 -7.64 37.77 37.76
CA GLU A 450 -7.41 38.21 39.14
C GLU A 450 -5.94 38.58 39.37
N ALA A 451 -5.03 38.16 38.48
CA ALA A 451 -3.64 38.63 38.44
C ALA A 451 -3.46 40.07 37.93
N GLY A 452 -4.55 40.80 37.66
CA GLY A 452 -4.54 42.23 37.32
C GLY A 452 -4.62 42.56 35.83
N ASP A 453 -4.74 41.57 34.95
CA ASP A 453 -4.94 41.76 33.50
C ASP A 453 -6.37 41.40 33.09
N PRO A 454 -7.23 42.38 32.76
CA PRO A 454 -8.62 42.11 32.37
C PRO A 454 -8.75 41.34 31.05
N THR A 455 -7.68 41.26 30.25
CA THR A 455 -7.64 40.57 28.95
C THR A 455 -7.03 39.18 29.01
N ALA A 456 -6.47 38.77 30.16
CA ALA A 456 -5.80 37.48 30.39
C ALA A 456 -6.79 36.30 30.46
N HIS A 457 -7.52 36.09 29.37
CA HIS A 457 -8.36 34.94 29.14
C HIS A 457 -7.53 33.78 28.59
N ALA A 458 -7.96 32.55 28.88
CA ALA A 458 -7.28 31.32 28.44
C ALA A 458 -6.95 31.32 26.94
N GLU A 459 -7.90 31.73 26.09
CA GLU A 459 -7.70 31.76 24.64
C GLU A 459 -6.66 32.79 24.22
N VAL A 460 -6.71 34.00 24.79
CA VAL A 460 -5.77 35.08 24.47
C VAL A 460 -4.35 34.68 24.83
N LEU A 461 -4.15 34.12 26.02
CA LEU A 461 -2.83 33.66 26.48
C LEU A 461 -2.31 32.49 25.63
N ALA A 462 -3.18 31.52 25.28
CA ALA A 462 -2.78 30.39 24.43
C ALA A 462 -2.40 30.85 23.01
N LEU A 463 -3.06 31.88 22.47
CA LEU A 463 -2.69 32.48 21.18
C LEU A 463 -1.37 33.23 21.26
N GLN A 464 -1.11 33.98 22.34
CA GLN A 464 0.15 34.68 22.54
C GLN A 464 1.33 33.69 22.61
N GLU A 465 1.22 32.62 23.39
CA GLU A 465 2.26 31.59 23.47
C GLU A 465 2.45 30.89 22.11
N ALA A 466 1.36 30.56 21.42
CA ALA A 466 1.44 29.97 20.08
C ALA A 466 2.14 30.87 19.05
N ALA A 467 1.85 32.17 19.08
CA ALA A 467 2.49 33.14 18.20
C ALA A 467 3.98 33.28 18.48
N GLN A 468 4.37 33.26 19.76
CA GLN A 468 5.78 33.27 20.18
C GLN A 468 6.50 32.00 19.71
N ASN A 469 5.92 30.82 19.94
CA ASN A 469 6.52 29.53 19.58
C ASN A 469 6.68 29.33 18.07
N ILE A 470 5.79 29.90 17.26
CA ILE A 470 5.89 29.86 15.79
C ILE A 470 6.76 31.01 15.24
N GLY A 471 6.94 32.09 15.99
CA GLY A 471 7.58 33.32 15.49
C GLY A 471 6.71 34.09 14.48
N SER A 472 5.39 33.93 14.55
CA SER A 472 4.43 34.59 13.65
C SER A 472 3.12 34.88 14.38
N TRP A 473 2.54 36.05 14.14
CA TRP A 473 1.20 36.39 14.62
C TRP A 473 0.08 35.67 13.85
N ARG A 474 0.38 35.11 12.66
CA ARG A 474 -0.57 34.33 11.85
C ARG A 474 -0.50 32.86 12.26
N LEU A 475 -1.57 32.38 12.86
CA LEU A 475 -1.75 31.00 13.33
C LEU A 475 -2.63 30.21 12.36
N GLU A 476 -2.28 30.27 11.08
CA GLU A 476 -2.91 29.45 10.04
C GLU A 476 -2.62 27.96 10.30
N ASP A 477 -3.55 27.10 9.87
CA ASP A 477 -3.54 25.64 10.10
C ASP A 477 -3.54 25.23 11.59
N CYS A 478 -3.93 26.13 12.49
CA CYS A 478 -4.01 25.88 13.92
C CYS A 478 -5.48 25.69 14.37
N THR A 479 -5.68 24.81 15.35
CA THR A 479 -6.97 24.61 16.04
C THR A 479 -6.84 25.00 17.50
N LEU A 480 -7.71 25.86 18.00
CA LEU A 480 -7.82 26.18 19.42
C LEU A 480 -8.87 25.29 20.08
N TYR A 481 -8.51 24.64 21.18
CA TYR A 481 -9.41 23.89 22.05
C TYR A 481 -9.58 24.66 23.35
N VAL A 482 -10.82 24.90 23.79
CA VAL A 482 -11.09 25.66 25.03
C VAL A 482 -12.25 25.06 25.82
N THR A 483 -12.16 25.07 27.15
CA THR A 483 -13.17 24.42 27.99
C THR A 483 -14.53 25.13 28.00
N LEU A 484 -14.56 26.45 27.74
CA LEU A 484 -15.77 27.26 27.69
C LEU A 484 -15.90 27.96 26.33
N GLU A 485 -17.13 28.24 25.90
CA GLU A 485 -17.40 29.03 24.70
C GLU A 485 -16.69 30.40 24.77
N PRO A 486 -15.90 30.78 23.74
CA PRO A 486 -15.18 32.06 23.73
C PRO A 486 -16.12 33.26 23.81
N CYS A 487 -15.71 34.28 24.57
CA CYS A 487 -16.41 35.57 24.59
C CYS A 487 -16.14 36.39 23.31
N THR A 488 -16.83 37.52 23.17
CA THR A 488 -16.69 38.41 21.99
C THR A 488 -15.25 38.87 21.75
N MET A 489 -14.52 39.19 22.83
CA MET A 489 -13.10 39.55 22.76
C MET A 489 -12.23 38.38 22.28
N CYS A 490 -12.35 37.21 22.91
CA CYS A 490 -11.56 36.03 22.54
C CYS A 490 -11.85 35.58 21.11
N TYR A 491 -13.11 35.63 20.67
CA TYR A 491 -13.46 35.32 19.29
C TYR A 491 -12.88 36.34 18.30
N GLY A 492 -12.90 37.63 18.63
CA GLY A 492 -12.21 38.65 17.86
C GLY A 492 -10.71 38.36 17.74
N ALA A 493 -10.06 37.95 18.84
CA ALA A 493 -8.64 37.56 18.84
C ALA A 493 -8.37 36.35 17.93
N LEU A 494 -9.23 35.31 17.95
CA LEU A 494 -9.14 34.15 17.05
C LEU A 494 -9.18 34.56 15.57
N VAL A 495 -10.09 35.47 15.22
CA VAL A 495 -10.24 36.00 13.86
C VAL A 495 -8.98 36.76 13.42
N GLN A 496 -8.46 37.65 14.28
CA GLN A 496 -7.26 38.43 13.98
C GLN A 496 -6.00 37.56 13.88
N ALA A 497 -5.90 36.52 14.73
CA ALA A 497 -4.80 35.56 14.72
C ALA A 497 -4.87 34.55 13.56
N ARG A 498 -5.91 34.58 12.72
CA ARG A 498 -6.11 33.67 11.57
C ARG A 498 -6.24 32.18 11.96
N ILE A 499 -6.78 31.90 13.15
CA ILE A 499 -7.03 30.51 13.59
C ILE A 499 -8.01 29.82 12.65
N SER A 500 -7.67 28.63 12.16
CA SER A 500 -8.51 27.89 11.22
C SER A 500 -9.77 27.34 11.87
N GLN A 501 -9.67 26.91 13.13
CA GLN A 501 -10.77 26.27 13.83
C GLN A 501 -10.74 26.51 15.35
N VAL A 502 -11.91 26.68 15.96
CA VAL A 502 -12.11 26.63 17.40
C VAL A 502 -13.02 25.47 17.78
N VAL A 503 -12.62 24.74 18.82
CA VAL A 503 -13.37 23.64 19.43
C VAL A 503 -13.61 23.99 20.89
N TYR A 504 -14.86 24.08 21.32
CA TYR A 504 -15.19 24.44 22.71
C TYR A 504 -16.01 23.36 23.44
N GLY A 505 -15.88 23.35 24.77
CA GLY A 505 -16.55 22.39 25.64
C GLY A 505 -17.96 22.81 26.03
N ALA A 506 -18.10 23.55 27.12
CA ALA A 506 -19.38 24.06 27.60
C ALA A 506 -19.80 25.33 26.85
N SER A 507 -21.09 25.52 26.62
CA SER A 507 -21.63 26.79 26.13
C SER A 507 -21.62 27.86 27.22
N ASP A 508 -21.58 29.13 26.81
CA ASP A 508 -21.69 30.29 27.71
C ASP A 508 -22.87 31.19 27.28
N PRO A 509 -24.07 30.94 27.83
CA PRO A 509 -25.26 31.74 27.50
C PRO A 509 -25.16 33.23 27.89
N LYS A 510 -24.18 33.62 28.72
CA LYS A 510 -24.07 34.99 29.25
C LYS A 510 -23.02 35.83 28.55
N ALA A 511 -21.96 35.20 28.02
CA ALA A 511 -20.86 35.92 27.39
C ALA A 511 -20.38 35.31 26.07
N GLY A 512 -20.85 34.12 25.68
CA GLY A 512 -20.40 33.37 24.51
C GLY A 512 -20.70 34.06 23.18
N ALA A 513 -19.75 34.01 22.25
CA ALA A 513 -19.81 34.66 20.95
C ALA A 513 -20.18 33.72 19.79
N LEU A 514 -20.53 32.45 20.07
CA LEU A 514 -20.76 31.40 19.08
C LEU A 514 -22.19 30.84 19.15
N GLY A 515 -23.14 31.68 19.59
CA GLY A 515 -24.55 31.34 19.80
C GLY A 515 -25.01 31.40 21.26
N GLY A 516 -24.13 31.71 22.22
CA GLY A 516 -24.47 31.95 23.62
C GLY A 516 -25.18 33.29 23.86
N LEU A 517 -24.41 34.38 23.91
CA LEU A 517 -24.92 35.76 24.00
C LEU A 517 -25.17 36.35 22.61
N VAL A 518 -24.24 36.10 21.69
CA VAL A 518 -24.27 36.58 20.30
C VAL A 518 -23.66 35.52 19.40
N ASP A 519 -23.95 35.57 18.10
CA ASP A 519 -23.29 34.72 17.11
C ASP A 519 -22.45 35.56 16.14
N LEU A 520 -21.17 35.72 16.47
CA LEU A 520 -20.23 36.48 15.65
C LEU A 520 -19.80 35.75 14.38
N ARG A 521 -20.26 34.51 14.13
CA ARG A 521 -20.05 33.81 12.86
C ARG A 521 -20.86 34.43 11.72
N GLU A 522 -21.95 35.11 12.05
CA GLU A 522 -22.82 35.78 11.08
C GLU A 522 -22.21 37.10 10.57
N VAL A 523 -21.20 37.62 11.27
CA VAL A 523 -20.46 38.82 10.84
C VAL A 523 -19.48 38.43 9.73
N PRO A 524 -19.47 39.15 8.58
CA PRO A 524 -18.64 38.83 7.43
C PRO A 524 -17.18 39.27 7.62
N TYR A 525 -16.51 38.75 8.64
CA TYR A 525 -15.08 38.99 8.83
C TYR A 525 -14.26 38.46 7.64
N PRO A 526 -13.15 39.12 7.27
CA PRO A 526 -12.27 38.64 6.21
C PRO A 526 -11.70 37.23 6.44
N HIS A 527 -11.58 36.83 7.71
CA HIS A 527 -11.21 35.48 8.13
C HIS A 527 -12.39 34.83 8.84
N GLN A 528 -12.76 33.62 8.43
CA GLN A 528 -13.78 32.83 9.13
C GLN A 528 -13.14 31.67 9.89
N VAL A 529 -13.48 31.57 11.17
CA VAL A 529 -13.02 30.50 12.05
C VAL A 529 -14.06 29.37 12.02
N ALA A 530 -13.65 28.15 11.68
CA ALA A 530 -14.55 27.00 11.76
C ALA A 530 -14.87 26.68 13.23
N VAL A 531 -16.12 26.34 13.55
CA VAL A 531 -16.57 26.16 14.95
C VAL A 531 -17.10 24.75 15.20
N ARG A 532 -16.67 24.13 16.30
CA ARG A 532 -17.25 22.90 16.85
C ARG A 532 -17.48 23.05 18.36
N GLY A 533 -18.74 23.12 18.79
CA GLY A 533 -19.10 23.13 20.21
C GLY A 533 -19.39 21.74 20.77
N GLY A 534 -19.44 21.64 22.10
CA GLY A 534 -20.02 20.49 22.82
C GLY A 534 -19.06 19.36 23.16
N VAL A 535 -17.74 19.51 22.97
CA VAL A 535 -16.78 18.43 23.25
C VAL A 535 -16.49 18.35 24.75
N LEU A 536 -16.83 17.23 25.40
CA LEU A 536 -16.75 17.09 26.87
C LEU A 536 -17.54 18.19 27.63
N ALA A 537 -18.68 18.62 27.07
CA ALA A 537 -19.47 19.72 27.62
C ALA A 537 -19.88 19.52 29.09
N LYS A 538 -20.18 18.28 29.49
CA LYS A 538 -20.57 17.97 30.88
C LYS A 538 -19.41 18.16 31.83
N GLU A 539 -18.23 17.66 31.47
CA GLU A 539 -17.00 17.75 32.27
C GLU A 539 -16.52 19.19 32.38
N CYS A 540 -16.50 19.93 31.26
CA CYS A 540 -16.14 21.34 31.23
C CYS A 540 -17.12 22.20 32.04
N GLY A 541 -18.42 21.99 31.87
CA GLY A 541 -19.46 22.72 32.60
C GLY A 541 -19.49 22.41 34.10
N LYS A 542 -19.11 21.19 34.49
CA LYS A 542 -19.03 20.77 35.90
C LYS A 542 -17.99 21.59 36.68
N MET A 543 -16.80 21.85 36.12
CA MET A 543 -15.77 22.64 36.80
C MET A 543 -16.23 24.06 37.15
N LEU A 544 -16.93 24.72 36.22
CA LEU A 544 -17.52 26.05 36.47
C LEU A 544 -18.63 25.99 37.51
N SER A 545 -19.53 25.01 37.39
CA SER A 545 -20.65 24.83 38.31
C SER A 545 -20.17 24.55 39.74
N ASP A 546 -19.12 23.75 39.89
CA ASP A 546 -18.52 23.42 41.19
C ASP A 546 -17.85 24.66 41.83
N LEU A 547 -17.15 25.49 41.06
CA LEU A 547 -16.60 26.77 41.55
C LEU A 547 -17.72 27.70 42.06
N PHE A 548 -18.75 27.96 41.26
CA PHE A 548 -19.83 28.86 41.65
C PHE A 548 -20.69 28.32 42.80
N ARG A 549 -20.73 26.99 42.98
CA ARG A 549 -21.34 26.40 44.17
C ARG A 549 -20.50 26.68 45.42
N ARG A 550 -19.18 26.50 45.36
CA ARG A 550 -18.25 26.82 46.46
C ARG A 550 -18.26 28.30 46.84
N ARG A 551 -18.35 29.21 45.87
CA ARG A 551 -18.42 30.66 46.13
C ARG A 551 -19.75 31.12 46.74
N ARG A 552 -20.86 30.37 46.54
CA ARG A 552 -22.19 30.69 47.11
C ARG A 552 -22.37 30.17 48.54
N ASN A 553 -21.70 29.06 48.89
CA ASN A 553 -21.66 28.50 50.24
C ASN A 553 -20.19 28.37 50.68
N PRO A 554 -19.53 29.47 51.11
CA PRO A 554 -18.23 29.36 51.74
C PRO A 554 -18.37 28.54 53.04
N VAL A 555 -17.52 27.52 53.20
CA VAL A 555 -17.43 26.72 54.44
C VAL A 555 -16.72 27.54 55.50
#